data_AF-A0A3P8EB45-F1
#
_entry.id   AF-A0A3P8EB45-F1
#
_cell.length_a   1.000
_cell.length_b   1.000
_cell.length_c   1.000
_cell.angle_alpha   90.00
_cell.angle_beta   90.00
_cell.angle_gamma   90.00
#
_symmetry.space_group_name_H-M   'P 1'
#
loop_
_entity.id
_entity.type
_entity.pdbx_description
1 polymer ?
#
loop_
_entity_poly.entity_id
_entity_poly.type
_entity_poly.pdbx_seq_one_letter_code
_entity_poly.pdbx_strand_id
1 'polypeptide(L)'
;MDFLKEATIMMQLSHPHIVTIYGVCENKRLMMILELAELGSLLDYLLDYPEKCQLPELYNWSMQIANGMSFLESARFVHRDLACRNVLLSNHSCAKISDFGLSRAVGVESDYYKATQRGKWPVKWYAPESIYYKTFSHASDVWSFGICLWEMFSLGEHPYADQDSFEVLRQIEEGVRLPKPHLANDDVFAIMHDCWAYNPDARPTFAQLLAVFQHLATNVYENVEPPEVVVPGNANPSCKVVKNGIACHNNTKNNNICSSTTGPHPSVVTTTMATGTTNHNDNQHISGNDRRQTNCTNVRIPNLVQTNGSS
;
A
#
# COMPACT_ATOMS: atom_id res chain seq x y z
N MET A 1 -1.22 28.36 0.10
CA MET A 1 -1.70 27.32 1.04
C MET A 1 -0.49 26.63 1.58
N ASP A 2 -0.40 26.57 2.90
CA ASP A 2 0.81 26.32 3.69
C ASP A 2 1.01 24.80 3.83
N PHE A 3 2.10 24.23 3.31
CA PHE A 3 2.38 22.78 3.32
C PHE A 3 2.20 22.18 4.72
N LEU A 4 2.61 22.91 5.75
CA LEU A 4 2.49 22.49 7.14
C LEU A 4 1.03 22.27 7.57
N LYS A 5 0.07 22.98 6.98
CA LYS A 5 -1.36 22.75 7.23
C LYS A 5 -1.85 21.45 6.61
N GLU A 6 -1.45 21.15 5.37
CA GLU A 6 -1.78 19.87 4.72
C GLU A 6 -1.14 18.71 5.48
N ALA A 7 0.13 18.84 5.88
CA ALA A 7 0.82 17.85 6.72
C ALA A 7 0.11 17.64 8.07
N THR A 8 -0.33 18.71 8.74
CA THR A 8 -1.04 18.58 10.02
C THR A 8 -2.35 17.80 9.90
N ILE A 9 -3.11 17.99 8.81
CA ILE A 9 -4.33 17.22 8.55
C ILE A 9 -3.97 15.75 8.29
N MET A 10 -2.95 15.49 7.46
CA MET A 10 -2.52 14.11 7.17
C MET A 10 -2.05 13.37 8.42
N MET A 11 -1.41 14.06 9.37
CA MET A 11 -0.98 13.48 10.64
C MET A 11 -2.13 13.11 11.59
N GLN A 12 -3.35 13.59 11.34
CA GLN A 12 -4.54 13.20 12.09
C GLN A 12 -5.20 11.93 11.54
N LEU A 13 -4.82 11.49 10.34
CA LEU A 13 -5.34 10.27 9.74
C LEU A 13 -4.75 9.06 10.48
N SER A 14 -5.61 8.27 11.11
CA SER A 14 -5.23 7.07 11.85
C SER A 14 -6.12 5.91 11.45
N HIS A 15 -5.53 4.96 10.71
CA HIS A 15 -6.22 3.79 10.21
C HIS A 15 -5.21 2.65 9.97
N PRO A 16 -5.53 1.38 10.25
CA PRO A 16 -4.60 0.26 10.09
C PRO A 16 -4.01 0.15 8.67
N HIS A 17 -4.79 0.49 7.65
CA HIS A 17 -4.40 0.41 6.22
C HIS A 17 -3.99 1.75 5.61
N ILE A 18 -3.55 2.68 6.44
CA ILE A 18 -2.96 3.97 6.02
C ILE A 18 -1.62 4.10 6.72
N VAL A 19 -0.58 4.51 5.99
CA VAL A 19 0.75 4.76 6.56
C VAL A 19 0.65 5.94 7.52
N THR A 20 1.06 5.71 8.77
CA THR A 20 1.03 6.75 9.80
C THR A 20 2.11 7.79 9.53
N ILE A 21 1.74 9.08 9.53
CA ILE A 21 2.69 10.19 9.54
C ILE A 21 2.94 10.62 10.99
N TYR A 22 4.12 10.32 11.52
CA TYR A 22 4.50 10.70 12.88
C TYR A 22 4.87 12.17 13.01
N GLY A 23 5.43 12.76 11.95
CA GLY A 23 6.02 14.09 12.05
C GLY A 23 6.47 14.68 10.74
N VAL A 24 6.72 15.98 10.79
CA VAL A 24 7.54 16.68 9.79
C VAL A 24 8.79 17.24 10.47
N CYS A 25 9.92 17.15 9.79
CA CYS A 25 11.16 17.77 10.21
C CYS A 25 11.56 18.83 9.20
N GLU A 26 11.87 20.02 9.69
CA GLU A 26 12.36 21.13 8.87
C GLU A 26 13.82 21.42 9.25
N ASN A 27 14.75 21.07 8.35
CA ASN A 27 16.14 21.48 8.43
C ASN A 27 16.55 22.13 7.09
N LYS A 28 17.66 21.71 6.46
CA LYS A 28 18.06 22.17 5.11
C LYS A 28 17.04 21.82 4.02
N ARG A 29 16.20 20.80 4.27
CA ARG A 29 15.07 20.36 3.45
C ARG A 29 13.95 19.92 4.38
N LEU A 30 12.74 19.95 3.84
CA LEU A 30 11.55 19.46 4.52
C LEU A 30 11.45 17.94 4.35
N MET A 31 11.29 17.23 5.47
CA MET A 31 11.25 15.77 5.52
C MET A 31 10.00 15.30 6.27
N MET A 32 9.45 14.16 5.87
CA MET A 32 8.34 13.50 6.57
C MET A 32 8.85 12.25 7.28
N ILE A 33 8.34 12.04 8.48
CA ILE A 33 8.64 10.91 9.35
C ILE A 33 7.43 9.98 9.31
N LEU A 34 7.61 8.79 8.73
CA LEU A 34 6.54 7.84 8.41
C LEU A 34 6.76 6.51 9.13
N GLU A 35 5.68 5.77 9.32
CA GLU A 35 5.71 4.35 9.66
C GLU A 35 6.57 3.56 8.66
N LEU A 36 7.45 2.70 9.15
CA LEU A 36 8.22 1.78 8.30
C LEU A 36 7.34 0.60 7.87
N ALA A 37 7.22 0.40 6.55
CA ALA A 37 6.71 -0.82 5.96
C ALA A 37 7.88 -1.69 5.48
N GLU A 38 8.12 -2.83 6.13
CA GLU A 38 9.37 -3.60 5.98
C GLU A 38 9.53 -4.25 4.60
N LEU A 39 8.42 -4.56 3.92
CA LEU A 39 8.43 -5.24 2.62
C LEU A 39 8.39 -4.28 1.43
N GLY A 40 8.44 -2.96 1.66
CA GLY A 40 8.47 -1.97 0.58
C GLY A 40 7.12 -1.81 -0.11
N SER A 41 7.15 -1.42 -1.39
CA SER A 41 5.93 -1.20 -2.18
C SER A 41 5.31 -2.52 -2.63
N LEU A 42 3.99 -2.54 -2.74
CA LEU A 42 3.24 -3.69 -3.27
C LEU A 42 3.65 -3.97 -4.72
N LEU A 43 3.94 -2.93 -5.53
CA LEU A 43 4.43 -3.11 -6.89
C LEU A 43 5.74 -3.90 -6.93
N ASP A 44 6.74 -3.48 -6.16
CA ASP A 44 8.03 -4.18 -6.10
C ASP A 44 7.83 -5.61 -5.58
N TYR A 45 6.97 -5.79 -4.58
CA TYR A 45 6.68 -7.11 -4.01
C TYR A 45 6.03 -8.07 -5.01
N LEU A 46 5.08 -7.59 -5.82
CA LEU A 46 4.43 -8.38 -6.89
C LEU A 46 5.45 -8.83 -7.95
N LEU A 47 6.40 -7.95 -8.29
CA LEU A 47 7.44 -8.22 -9.29
C LEU A 47 8.53 -9.15 -8.76
N ASP A 48 8.97 -8.96 -7.52
CA ASP A 48 10.07 -9.70 -6.90
C ASP A 48 9.66 -11.09 -6.38
N TYR A 49 8.39 -11.25 -5.96
CA TYR A 49 7.86 -12.47 -5.36
C TYR A 49 6.49 -12.91 -5.94
N PRO A 50 6.35 -13.06 -7.27
CA PRO A 50 5.07 -13.41 -7.89
C PRO A 50 4.51 -14.75 -7.39
N GLU A 51 5.36 -15.70 -6.98
CA GLU A 51 4.95 -17.00 -6.46
C GLU A 51 4.23 -16.93 -5.10
N LYS A 52 4.41 -15.83 -4.36
CA LYS A 52 3.76 -15.57 -3.06
C LYS A 52 2.46 -14.78 -3.19
N CYS A 53 2.10 -14.36 -4.39
CA CYS A 53 0.96 -13.49 -4.65
C CYS A 53 -0.21 -14.30 -5.21
N GLN A 54 -0.81 -15.15 -4.37
CA GLN A 54 -1.94 -15.99 -4.76
C GLN A 54 -3.26 -15.26 -4.48
N LEU A 55 -4.38 -15.83 -4.96
CA LEU A 55 -5.71 -15.24 -4.81
C LEU A 55 -6.08 -14.83 -3.37
N PRO A 56 -5.80 -15.64 -2.31
CA PRO A 56 -6.08 -15.21 -0.94
C PRO A 56 -5.38 -13.90 -0.57
N GLU A 57 -4.10 -13.75 -0.92
CA GLU A 57 -3.32 -12.55 -0.64
C GLU A 57 -3.85 -11.35 -1.44
N LEU A 58 -4.13 -11.55 -2.74
CA LEU A 58 -4.65 -10.49 -3.60
C LEU A 58 -6.02 -9.98 -3.13
N TYR A 59 -6.94 -10.86 -2.72
CA TYR A 59 -8.24 -10.46 -2.16
C TYR A 59 -8.08 -9.76 -0.82
N ASN A 60 -7.19 -10.26 0.05
CA ASN A 60 -6.93 -9.63 1.33
C ASN A 60 -6.35 -8.21 1.15
N TRP A 61 -5.34 -8.02 0.30
CA TRP A 61 -4.80 -6.69 0.03
C TRP A 61 -5.83 -5.77 -0.64
N SER A 62 -6.65 -6.28 -1.56
CA SER A 62 -7.72 -5.50 -2.22
C SER A 62 -8.74 -5.00 -1.20
N MET A 63 -9.16 -5.85 -0.28
CA MET A 63 -10.04 -5.52 0.84
C MET A 63 -9.42 -4.44 1.74
N GLN A 64 -8.14 -4.59 2.09
CA GLN A 64 -7.44 -3.65 2.96
C GLN A 64 -7.27 -2.26 2.33
N ILE A 65 -6.94 -2.21 1.04
CA ILE A 65 -6.85 -0.96 0.28
C ILE A 65 -8.24 -0.31 0.19
N ALA A 66 -9.29 -1.07 -0.13
CA ALA A 66 -10.67 -0.56 -0.15
C ALA A 66 -11.09 -0.01 1.23
N ASN A 67 -10.69 -0.68 2.33
CA ASN A 67 -10.95 -0.24 3.69
C ASN A 67 -10.26 1.11 4.00
N GLY A 68 -8.96 1.22 3.67
CA GLY A 68 -8.23 2.47 3.82
C GLY A 68 -8.82 3.62 3.00
N MET A 69 -9.22 3.36 1.76
CA MET A 69 -9.84 4.37 0.91
C MET A 69 -11.25 4.77 1.37
N SER A 70 -12.04 3.82 1.89
CA SER A 70 -13.34 4.10 2.52
C SER A 70 -13.20 5.02 3.73
N PHE A 71 -12.16 4.82 4.56
CA PHE A 71 -11.83 5.75 5.64
C PHE A 71 -11.49 7.15 5.10
N LEU A 72 -10.64 7.25 4.07
CA LEU A 72 -10.30 8.55 3.46
C LEU A 72 -11.52 9.27 2.86
N GLU A 73 -12.42 8.52 2.22
CA GLU A 73 -13.71 9.03 1.73
C GLU A 73 -14.55 9.61 2.88
N SER A 74 -14.68 8.88 4.00
CA SER A 74 -15.40 9.37 5.19
C SER A 74 -14.77 10.62 5.80
N ALA A 75 -13.44 10.76 5.68
CA ALA A 75 -12.67 11.92 6.12
C ALA A 75 -12.64 13.06 5.08
N ARG A 76 -13.37 12.94 3.95
CA ARG A 76 -13.38 13.89 2.82
C ARG A 76 -11.98 14.20 2.30
N PHE A 77 -11.15 13.17 2.23
CA PHE A 77 -9.75 13.24 1.81
C PHE A 77 -9.54 12.48 0.49
N VAL A 78 -9.18 13.20 -0.57
CA VAL A 78 -8.98 12.60 -1.90
C VAL A 78 -7.49 12.29 -2.09
N HIS A 79 -7.17 11.05 -2.49
CA HIS A 79 -5.80 10.54 -2.60
C HIS A 79 -5.07 11.06 -3.84
N ARG A 80 -5.68 11.03 -5.01
CA ARG A 80 -5.14 11.56 -6.29
C ARG A 80 -3.92 10.82 -6.87
N ASP A 81 -3.44 9.76 -6.22
CA ASP A 81 -2.31 8.98 -6.72
C ASP A 81 -2.34 7.52 -6.23
N LEU A 82 -3.53 6.92 -6.17
CA LEU A 82 -3.66 5.52 -5.76
C LEU A 82 -3.11 4.59 -6.87
N ALA A 83 -2.12 3.77 -6.52
CA ALA A 83 -1.46 2.80 -7.39
C ALA A 83 -0.67 1.80 -6.54
N CYS A 84 -0.29 0.64 -7.11
CA CYS A 84 0.51 -0.36 -6.37
C CYS A 84 1.85 0.18 -5.82
N ARG A 85 2.50 1.12 -6.52
CA ARG A 85 3.73 1.79 -6.03
C ARG A 85 3.53 2.59 -4.73
N ASN A 86 2.29 3.04 -4.50
CA ASN A 86 1.90 3.85 -3.35
C ASN A 86 1.13 3.04 -2.29
N VAL A 87 1.06 1.72 -2.46
CA VAL A 87 0.65 0.79 -1.40
C VAL A 87 1.91 0.15 -0.85
N LEU A 88 2.11 0.20 0.46
CA LEU A 88 3.25 -0.41 1.13
C LEU A 88 2.80 -1.63 1.93
N LEU A 89 3.67 -2.65 2.00
CA LEU A 89 3.43 -3.85 2.79
C LEU A 89 4.24 -3.78 4.10
N SER A 90 3.55 -3.64 5.23
CA SER A 90 4.23 -3.68 6.54
C SER A 90 4.68 -5.10 6.90
N ASN A 91 3.90 -6.08 6.46
CA ASN A 91 4.22 -7.50 6.43
C ASN A 91 3.32 -8.18 5.38
N HIS A 92 3.45 -9.50 5.20
CA HIS A 92 2.72 -10.24 4.17
C HIS A 92 1.19 -10.11 4.26
N SER A 93 0.63 -9.89 5.45
CA SER A 93 -0.81 -9.81 5.66
C SER A 93 -1.34 -8.38 5.83
N CYS A 94 -0.50 -7.35 5.69
CA CYS A 94 -0.88 -5.97 5.98
C CYS A 94 -0.37 -4.97 4.93
N ALA A 95 -1.29 -4.55 4.07
CA ALA A 95 -1.14 -3.46 3.11
C ALA A 95 -1.59 -2.13 3.73
N LYS A 96 -0.86 -1.08 3.39
CA LYS A 96 -1.07 0.30 3.86
C LYS A 96 -0.92 1.27 2.71
N ILE A 97 -1.90 2.14 2.54
CA ILE A 97 -1.87 3.18 1.52
C ILE A 97 -0.93 4.30 1.99
N SER A 98 -0.08 4.77 1.08
CA SER A 98 0.98 5.75 1.31
C SER A 98 0.96 6.84 0.24
N ASP A 99 1.97 7.71 0.30
CA ASP A 99 2.24 8.79 -0.66
C ASP A 99 1.03 9.64 -1.05
N PHE A 100 0.41 10.19 -0.02
CA PHE A 100 -0.61 11.23 -0.14
C PHE A 100 -0.01 12.62 -0.42
N GLY A 101 1.21 12.70 -0.98
CA GLY A 101 1.91 13.96 -1.24
C GLY A 101 1.21 14.88 -2.24
N LEU A 102 0.25 14.34 -3.00
CA LEU A 102 -0.67 15.09 -3.85
C LEU A 102 -2.08 15.23 -3.25
N SER A 103 -2.39 14.52 -2.16
CA SER A 103 -3.71 14.45 -1.58
C SER A 103 -4.15 15.76 -0.94
N ARG A 104 -5.45 16.01 -0.92
CA ARG A 104 -6.02 17.23 -0.34
C ARG A 104 -7.35 16.95 0.33
N ALA A 105 -7.56 17.60 1.48
CA ALA A 105 -8.87 17.71 2.08
C ALA A 105 -9.78 18.54 1.16
N VAL A 106 -10.98 18.04 0.89
CA VAL A 106 -11.99 18.76 0.10
C VAL A 106 -12.90 19.53 1.04
N GLY A 107 -13.20 20.80 0.71
CA GLY A 107 -14.05 21.67 1.51
C GLY A 107 -15.49 21.16 1.63
N VAL A 108 -16.24 21.74 2.57
CA VAL A 108 -17.66 21.39 2.80
C VAL A 108 -18.55 21.75 1.60
N GLU A 109 -18.14 22.72 0.78
CA GLU A 109 -18.93 23.23 -0.36
C GLU A 109 -18.70 22.48 -1.69
N SER A 110 -17.76 21.52 -1.76
CA SER A 110 -17.44 20.78 -2.98
C SER A 110 -16.99 19.37 -2.66
N ASP A 111 -17.40 18.38 -3.45
CA ASP A 111 -16.92 16.99 -3.33
C ASP A 111 -15.73 16.69 -4.26
N TYR A 112 -15.22 17.72 -4.95
CA TYR A 112 -14.05 17.60 -5.84
C TYR A 112 -13.06 18.75 -5.68
N TYR A 113 -11.81 18.49 -6.09
CA TYR A 113 -10.71 19.45 -6.16
C TYR A 113 -10.31 19.72 -7.62
N LYS A 114 -10.09 20.99 -7.99
CA LYS A 114 -9.54 21.38 -9.29
C LYS A 114 -8.07 21.80 -9.16
N ALA A 115 -7.16 21.05 -9.80
CA ALA A 115 -5.73 21.35 -9.70
C ALA A 115 -5.31 22.57 -10.54
N THR A 116 -4.51 23.46 -9.93
CA THR A 116 -3.99 24.68 -10.57
C THR A 116 -2.55 24.57 -11.09
N GLN A 117 -1.80 23.52 -10.72
CA GLN A 117 -0.38 23.36 -11.09
C GLN A 117 -0.15 22.55 -12.39
N ARG A 118 1.01 22.78 -13.02
CA ARG A 118 1.57 21.97 -14.12
C ARG A 118 2.60 20.99 -13.53
N GLY A 119 2.48 19.70 -13.81
CA GLY A 119 3.39 18.64 -13.34
C GLY A 119 3.30 17.40 -14.23
N LYS A 120 4.23 16.46 -14.09
CA LYS A 120 4.13 15.11 -14.70
C LYS A 120 3.06 14.35 -13.91
N TRP A 121 1.96 14.03 -14.57
CA TRP A 121 0.84 13.31 -13.97
C TRP A 121 0.90 11.82 -14.37
N PRO A 122 0.56 10.89 -13.48
CA PRO A 122 0.47 9.46 -13.80
C PRO A 122 -0.81 9.19 -14.60
N VAL A 123 -0.85 9.65 -15.85
CA VAL A 123 -2.04 9.67 -16.71
C VAL A 123 -2.75 8.31 -16.77
N LYS A 124 -1.98 7.21 -16.83
CA LYS A 124 -2.51 5.84 -16.96
C LYS A 124 -3.34 5.37 -15.75
N TRP A 125 -3.21 6.04 -14.60
CA TRP A 125 -4.00 5.78 -13.39
C TRP A 125 -5.15 6.76 -13.22
N TYR A 126 -5.23 7.81 -14.03
CA TYR A 126 -6.17 8.90 -13.84
C TYR A 126 -7.47 8.65 -14.58
N ALA A 127 -8.57 9.02 -13.92
CA ALA A 127 -9.87 9.08 -14.55
C ALA A 127 -9.91 10.15 -15.67
N PRO A 128 -10.76 9.99 -16.69
CA PRO A 128 -10.88 10.97 -17.80
C PRO A 128 -11.09 12.41 -17.31
N GLU A 129 -11.94 12.61 -16.30
CA GLU A 129 -12.23 13.93 -15.75
C GLU A 129 -11.03 14.56 -14.99
N SER A 130 -10.15 13.72 -14.42
CA SER A 130 -8.90 14.16 -13.81
C SER A 130 -7.91 14.64 -14.87
N ILE A 131 -7.92 14.04 -16.06
CA ILE A 131 -7.04 14.41 -17.16
C ILE A 131 -7.55 15.69 -17.84
N TYR A 132 -8.81 15.71 -18.25
CA TYR A 132 -9.39 16.81 -19.04
C TYR A 132 -9.68 18.06 -18.22
N TYR A 133 -10.26 17.88 -17.04
CA TYR A 133 -10.80 18.97 -16.25
C TYR A 133 -10.03 19.18 -14.95
N LYS A 134 -8.94 18.43 -14.74
CA LYS A 134 -8.14 18.44 -13.51
C LYS A 134 -9.00 18.24 -12.25
N THR A 135 -10.10 17.50 -12.39
CA THR A 135 -11.11 17.31 -11.36
C THR A 135 -10.81 16.02 -10.63
N PHE A 136 -10.48 16.12 -9.35
CA PHE A 136 -10.15 14.99 -8.49
C PHE A 136 -11.22 14.83 -7.42
N SER A 137 -11.75 13.62 -7.27
CA SER A 137 -12.82 13.24 -6.34
C SER A 137 -12.63 11.81 -5.85
N HIS A 138 -13.43 11.37 -4.89
CA HIS A 138 -13.46 9.96 -4.47
C HIS A 138 -13.78 9.02 -5.66
N ALA A 139 -14.70 9.41 -6.55
CA ALA A 139 -14.97 8.67 -7.77
C ALA A 139 -13.76 8.58 -8.72
N SER A 140 -12.90 9.61 -8.77
CA SER A 140 -11.65 9.53 -9.53
C SER A 140 -10.62 8.60 -8.88
N ASP A 141 -10.60 8.52 -7.54
CA ASP A 141 -9.78 7.54 -6.83
C ASP A 141 -10.29 6.11 -7.03
N VAL A 142 -11.60 5.90 -7.21
CA VAL A 142 -12.19 4.60 -7.57
C VAL A 142 -11.68 4.12 -8.94
N TRP A 143 -11.55 5.02 -9.91
CA TRP A 143 -10.91 4.69 -11.19
C TRP A 143 -9.48 4.19 -10.99
N SER A 144 -8.69 4.95 -10.20
CA SER A 144 -7.31 4.59 -9.87
C SER A 144 -7.24 3.26 -9.11
N PHE A 145 -8.21 2.97 -8.24
CA PHE A 145 -8.33 1.68 -7.57
C PHE A 145 -8.57 0.53 -8.56
N GLY A 146 -9.40 0.73 -9.59
CA GLY A 146 -9.55 -0.25 -10.67
C GLY A 146 -8.23 -0.57 -11.38
N ILE A 147 -7.40 0.45 -11.65
CA ILE A 147 -6.06 0.25 -12.21
C ILE A 147 -5.13 -0.46 -11.22
N CYS A 148 -5.18 -0.08 -9.93
CA CYS A 148 -4.42 -0.74 -8.86
C CYS A 148 -4.79 -2.23 -8.73
N LEU A 149 -6.07 -2.58 -8.80
CA LEU A 149 -6.51 -3.96 -8.87
C LEU A 149 -5.93 -4.65 -10.09
N TRP A 150 -5.98 -4.01 -11.26
CA TRP A 150 -5.42 -4.60 -12.47
C TRP A 150 -3.92 -4.92 -12.31
N GLU A 151 -3.14 -3.98 -11.78
CA GLU A 151 -1.71 -4.20 -11.43
C GLU A 151 -1.53 -5.39 -10.48
N MET A 152 -2.39 -5.54 -9.46
CA MET A 152 -2.31 -6.65 -8.52
C MET A 152 -2.57 -8.00 -9.19
N PHE A 153 -3.65 -8.12 -9.96
CA PHE A 153 -4.06 -9.38 -10.58
C PHE A 153 -3.26 -9.72 -11.85
N SER A 154 -2.47 -8.77 -12.37
CA SER A 154 -1.46 -8.99 -13.41
C SER A 154 -0.06 -9.22 -12.85
N LEU A 155 0.12 -9.25 -11.52
CA LEU A 155 1.42 -9.40 -10.87
C LEU A 155 2.43 -8.30 -11.23
N GLY A 156 1.95 -7.06 -11.24
CA GLY A 156 2.79 -5.86 -11.40
C GLY A 156 3.05 -5.44 -12.84
N GLU A 157 2.29 -5.97 -13.82
CA GLU A 157 2.41 -5.47 -15.19
C GLU A 157 2.11 -3.96 -15.27
N HIS A 158 2.78 -3.28 -16.21
CA HIS A 158 2.56 -1.87 -16.41
C HIS A 158 1.24 -1.62 -17.17
N PRO A 159 0.29 -0.84 -16.65
CA PRO A 159 -0.99 -0.61 -17.33
C PRO A 159 -0.76 0.02 -18.70
N TYR A 160 -1.50 -0.49 -19.70
CA TYR A 160 -1.39 -0.09 -21.11
C TYR A 160 0.02 -0.24 -21.71
N ALA A 161 0.90 -1.06 -21.11
CA ALA A 161 2.25 -1.35 -21.60
C ALA A 161 3.02 -0.08 -22.02
N ASP A 162 3.59 -0.04 -23.22
CA ASP A 162 4.38 1.10 -23.71
C ASP A 162 3.56 2.19 -24.42
N GLN A 163 2.23 2.11 -24.38
CA GLN A 163 1.39 3.10 -25.03
C GLN A 163 1.56 4.47 -24.37
N ASP A 164 1.62 5.51 -25.20
CA ASP A 164 1.69 6.88 -24.71
C ASP A 164 0.33 7.35 -24.15
N SER A 165 0.38 8.43 -23.38
CA SER A 165 -0.79 8.98 -22.69
C SER A 165 -1.93 9.42 -23.61
N PHE A 166 -1.64 9.88 -24.83
CA PHE A 166 -2.67 10.31 -25.78
C PHE A 166 -3.40 9.11 -26.37
N GLU A 167 -2.66 8.06 -26.73
CA GLU A 167 -3.26 6.84 -27.26
C GLU A 167 -4.15 6.12 -26.23
N VAL A 168 -3.68 6.03 -24.99
CA VAL A 168 -4.49 5.48 -23.87
C VAL A 168 -5.79 6.27 -23.70
N LEU A 169 -5.73 7.60 -23.77
CA LEU A 169 -6.89 8.44 -23.59
C LEU A 169 -7.91 8.27 -24.73
N ARG A 170 -7.43 8.21 -25.98
CA ARG A 170 -8.27 7.92 -27.16
C ARG A 170 -9.00 6.58 -27.02
N GLN A 171 -8.29 5.54 -26.60
CA GLN A 171 -8.87 4.22 -26.35
C GLN A 171 -9.96 4.26 -25.28
N ILE A 172 -9.72 4.97 -24.16
CA ILE A 172 -10.70 5.11 -23.09
C ILE A 172 -11.98 5.79 -23.59
N GLU A 173 -11.87 6.81 -24.44
CA GLU A 173 -13.01 7.50 -25.07
C GLU A 173 -13.80 6.60 -26.03
N GLU A 174 -13.10 5.71 -26.74
CA GLU A 174 -13.71 4.69 -27.60
C GLU A 174 -14.35 3.53 -26.81
N GLY A 175 -14.30 3.59 -25.48
CA GLY A 175 -14.85 2.56 -24.59
C GLY A 175 -13.91 1.37 -24.37
N VAL A 176 -12.69 1.42 -24.91
CA VAL A 176 -11.68 0.38 -24.67
C VAL A 176 -11.18 0.49 -23.23
N ARG A 177 -10.96 -0.67 -22.60
CA ARG A 177 -10.43 -0.82 -21.24
C ARG A 177 -9.29 -1.84 -21.24
N LEU A 178 -8.56 -1.92 -20.13
CA LEU A 178 -7.54 -2.94 -19.94
C LEU A 178 -8.14 -4.35 -20.06
N PRO A 179 -7.39 -5.32 -20.63
CA PRO A 179 -7.85 -6.70 -20.74
C PRO A 179 -7.92 -7.35 -19.36
N LYS A 180 -8.70 -8.44 -19.24
CA LYS A 180 -8.76 -9.22 -17.99
C LYS A 180 -7.38 -9.75 -17.61
N PRO A 181 -6.84 -9.44 -16.42
CA PRO A 181 -5.55 -9.94 -16.00
C PRO A 181 -5.64 -11.43 -15.64
N HIS A 182 -4.52 -12.14 -15.74
CA HIS A 182 -4.50 -13.61 -15.76
C HIS A 182 -4.98 -14.27 -14.45
N LEU A 183 -4.83 -13.62 -13.30
CA LEU A 183 -5.35 -14.13 -12.02
C LEU A 183 -6.79 -13.69 -11.72
N ALA A 184 -7.37 -12.74 -12.46
CA ALA A 184 -8.73 -12.29 -12.17
C ALA A 184 -9.77 -13.29 -12.69
N ASN A 185 -10.72 -13.65 -11.83
CA ASN A 185 -11.97 -14.28 -12.25
C ASN A 185 -12.91 -13.23 -12.88
N ASP A 186 -14.05 -13.68 -13.41
CA ASP A 186 -15.00 -12.79 -14.09
C ASP A 186 -15.63 -11.78 -13.12
N ASP A 187 -15.86 -12.15 -11.86
CA ASP A 187 -16.42 -11.24 -10.85
C ASP A 187 -15.47 -10.08 -10.53
N VAL A 188 -14.19 -10.37 -10.32
CA VAL A 188 -13.15 -9.38 -10.06
C VAL A 188 -12.96 -8.47 -11.27
N PHE A 189 -13.00 -9.03 -12.47
CA PHE A 189 -12.88 -8.24 -13.69
C PHE A 189 -14.11 -7.34 -13.92
N ALA A 190 -15.31 -7.81 -13.58
CA ALA A 190 -16.51 -6.98 -13.61
C ALA A 190 -16.39 -5.77 -12.66
N ILE A 191 -15.86 -5.98 -11.44
CA ILE A 191 -15.58 -4.89 -10.49
C ILE A 191 -14.58 -3.88 -11.07
N MET A 192 -13.49 -4.35 -11.68
CA MET A 192 -12.52 -3.45 -12.35
C MET A 192 -13.21 -2.62 -13.44
N HIS A 193 -14.08 -3.26 -14.23
CA HIS A 193 -14.82 -2.59 -15.29
C HIS A 193 -15.80 -1.54 -14.74
N ASP A 194 -16.49 -1.82 -13.63
CA ASP A 194 -17.37 -0.87 -12.95
C ASP A 194 -16.60 0.33 -12.39
N CYS A 195 -15.40 0.11 -11.84
CA CYS A 195 -14.49 1.19 -11.44
C CYS A 195 -14.08 2.09 -12.62
N TRP A 196 -14.06 1.55 -13.84
CA TRP A 196 -13.72 2.28 -15.08
C TRP A 196 -14.93 2.80 -15.86
N ALA A 197 -16.09 2.93 -15.21
CA ALA A 197 -17.23 3.63 -15.79
C ALA A 197 -16.83 5.08 -16.17
N TYR A 198 -17.16 5.49 -17.40
CA TYR A 198 -16.80 6.82 -17.90
C TYR A 198 -17.48 7.92 -17.08
N ASN A 199 -18.77 7.76 -16.79
CA ASN A 199 -19.50 8.63 -15.86
C ASN A 199 -19.04 8.37 -14.41
N PRO A 200 -18.49 9.36 -13.69
CA PRO A 200 -18.06 9.19 -12.30
C PRO A 200 -19.18 8.71 -11.36
N ASP A 201 -20.42 9.15 -11.57
CA ASP A 201 -21.56 8.78 -10.72
C ASP A 201 -22.01 7.33 -10.90
N ALA A 202 -21.56 6.65 -11.96
CA ALA A 202 -21.83 5.24 -12.20
C ALA A 202 -20.79 4.31 -11.54
N ARG A 203 -19.71 4.87 -10.98
CA ARG A 203 -18.67 4.09 -10.30
C ARG A 203 -19.14 3.70 -8.89
N PRO A 204 -18.76 2.52 -8.39
CA PRO A 204 -19.09 2.12 -7.02
C PRO A 204 -18.37 3.00 -5.99
N THR A 205 -18.92 3.10 -4.78
CA THR A 205 -18.22 3.74 -3.66
C THR A 205 -17.19 2.81 -3.04
N PHE A 206 -16.23 3.34 -2.28
CA PHE A 206 -15.27 2.50 -1.57
C PHE A 206 -15.92 1.61 -0.51
N ALA A 207 -17.04 2.06 0.08
CA ALA A 207 -17.82 1.22 0.99
C ALA A 207 -18.42 -0.02 0.28
N GLN A 208 -18.90 0.14 -0.96
CA GLN A 208 -19.40 -0.98 -1.76
C GLN A 208 -18.27 -1.94 -2.15
N LEU A 209 -17.14 -1.39 -2.62
CA LEU A 209 -15.96 -2.17 -2.98
C LEU A 209 -15.41 -2.96 -1.79
N LEU A 210 -15.35 -2.34 -0.60
CA LEU A 210 -14.94 -3.00 0.63
C LEU A 210 -15.82 -4.22 0.94
N ALA A 211 -17.15 -4.06 0.87
CA ALA A 211 -18.08 -5.15 1.15
C ALA A 211 -17.86 -6.35 0.19
N VAL A 212 -17.61 -6.06 -1.09
CA VAL A 212 -17.35 -7.11 -2.09
C VAL A 212 -16.03 -7.84 -1.81
N PHE A 213 -14.93 -7.13 -1.61
CA PHE A 213 -13.64 -7.77 -1.36
C PHE A 213 -13.57 -8.45 0.01
N GLN A 214 -14.32 -7.98 1.00
CA GLN A 214 -14.46 -8.68 2.29
C GLN A 214 -15.15 -10.04 2.14
N HIS A 215 -16.17 -10.12 1.28
CA HIS A 215 -16.82 -11.38 0.95
C HIS A 215 -15.85 -12.32 0.21
N LEU A 216 -15.15 -11.83 -0.82
CA LEU A 216 -14.18 -12.61 -1.58
C LEU A 216 -13.04 -13.13 -0.70
N ALA A 217 -12.49 -12.28 0.17
CA ALA A 217 -11.42 -12.67 1.08
C ALA A 217 -11.88 -13.74 2.09
N THR A 218 -13.12 -13.67 2.58
CA THR A 218 -13.64 -14.65 3.55
C THR A 218 -13.92 -16.00 2.90
N ASN A 219 -14.54 -16.01 1.71
CA ASN A 219 -14.92 -17.25 1.02
C ASN A 219 -13.70 -18.08 0.58
N VAL A 220 -12.55 -17.45 0.31
CA VAL A 220 -11.33 -18.19 -0.04
C VAL A 220 -10.86 -19.05 1.12
N TYR A 221 -10.99 -18.60 2.37
CA TYR A 221 -10.62 -19.40 3.54
C TYR A 221 -11.64 -20.50 3.88
N GLU A 222 -12.89 -20.39 3.45
CA GLU A 222 -13.92 -21.41 3.64
C GLU A 222 -13.82 -22.57 2.64
N ASN A 223 -13.23 -22.35 1.46
CA ASN A 223 -13.07 -23.35 0.40
C ASN A 223 -11.69 -24.03 0.39
N VAL A 224 -10.84 -23.79 1.40
CA VAL A 224 -9.59 -24.55 1.57
C VAL A 224 -9.95 -25.91 2.15
N GLU A 225 -9.94 -26.95 1.33
CA GLU A 225 -9.97 -28.32 1.84
C GLU A 225 -8.83 -28.49 2.86
N PRO A 226 -9.08 -29.07 4.04
CA PRO A 226 -8.03 -29.30 5.01
C PRO A 226 -6.90 -30.11 4.36
N PRO A 227 -5.62 -29.80 4.66
CA PRO A 227 -4.51 -30.54 4.07
C PRO A 227 -4.73 -32.04 4.30
N GLU A 228 -4.61 -32.84 3.25
CA GLU A 228 -4.66 -34.30 3.34
C GLU A 228 -3.75 -34.73 4.50
N VAL A 229 -4.36 -35.28 5.54
CA VAL A 229 -3.61 -35.87 6.65
C VAL A 229 -2.91 -37.08 6.06
N VAL A 230 -1.64 -36.93 5.72
CA VAL A 230 -0.75 -38.06 5.41
C VAL A 230 -0.65 -38.89 6.68
N VAL A 231 -1.53 -39.87 6.81
CA VAL A 231 -1.51 -40.83 7.91
C VAL A 231 -0.19 -41.60 7.79
N PRO A 232 0.75 -41.50 8.75
CA PRO A 232 1.93 -42.33 8.71
C PRO A 232 1.47 -43.79 8.79
N GLY A 233 1.77 -44.56 7.73
CA GLY A 233 1.40 -45.96 7.64
C GLY A 233 1.82 -46.75 8.87
N ASN A 234 0.95 -47.67 9.29
CA ASN A 234 1.12 -48.62 10.39
C ASN A 234 2.57 -49.05 10.62
N ALA A 235 3.22 -48.46 11.62
CA ALA A 235 4.41 -49.04 12.23
C ALA A 235 3.99 -50.09 13.26
N ASN A 236 4.33 -51.34 12.95
CA ASN A 236 4.19 -52.55 13.77
C ASN A 236 4.68 -52.33 15.22
N PRO A 237 3.97 -52.78 16.27
CA PRO A 237 4.36 -52.52 17.65
C PRO A 237 5.40 -53.54 18.12
N SER A 238 6.67 -53.29 17.83
CA SER A 238 7.75 -54.03 18.46
C SER A 238 9.07 -53.28 18.43
N CYS A 239 9.26 -52.32 19.34
CA CYS A 239 10.60 -51.94 19.76
C CYS A 239 10.64 -51.72 21.27
N LYS A 240 11.39 -52.61 21.92
CA LYS A 240 11.52 -52.77 23.37
C LYS A 240 12.33 -51.61 23.95
N VAL A 241 11.83 -51.09 25.07
CA VAL A 241 12.56 -50.22 25.98
C VAL A 241 13.80 -50.96 26.48
N VAL A 242 14.99 -50.39 26.27
CA VAL A 242 16.20 -50.75 27.02
C VAL A 242 16.69 -49.51 27.74
N LYS A 243 16.56 -49.54 29.07
CA LYS A 243 17.31 -48.69 29.99
C LYS A 243 18.72 -49.26 30.13
N ASN A 244 19.75 -48.43 29.98
CA ASN A 244 20.87 -48.29 30.91
C ASN A 244 21.85 -47.22 30.39
N GLY A 245 22.29 -46.35 31.30
CA GLY A 245 23.05 -45.15 30.99
C GLY A 245 24.55 -45.34 30.82
N ILE A 246 25.23 -44.23 30.54
CA ILE A 246 26.57 -43.81 30.98
C ILE A 246 26.75 -42.35 30.49
N ALA A 247 27.29 -41.50 31.37
CA ALA A 247 27.58 -40.08 31.14
C ALA A 247 28.91 -39.85 30.38
N CYS A 248 29.10 -38.64 29.82
CA CYS A 248 30.36 -37.85 29.64
C CYS A 248 30.03 -36.56 28.83
N HIS A 249 29.91 -35.38 29.44
CA HIS A 249 30.92 -34.32 29.66
C HIS A 249 31.47 -33.56 28.42
N ASN A 250 31.14 -32.24 28.37
CA ASN A 250 31.86 -31.00 27.99
C ASN A 250 32.72 -30.97 26.69
N ASN A 251 32.80 -29.89 25.89
CA ASN A 251 33.02 -28.49 26.29
C ASN A 251 32.86 -27.48 25.11
N THR A 252 32.22 -26.35 25.40
CA THR A 252 32.37 -24.94 24.91
C THR A 252 33.07 -24.58 23.58
N LYS A 253 32.50 -23.60 22.85
CA LYS A 253 32.95 -22.17 22.86
C LYS A 253 32.10 -21.22 21.97
N ASN A 254 31.63 -20.13 22.60
CA ASN A 254 31.50 -18.73 22.12
C ASN A 254 30.70 -18.41 20.85
N ASN A 255 29.80 -17.41 20.79
CA ASN A 255 29.77 -16.09 21.44
C ASN A 255 28.33 -15.64 21.78
N ASN A 256 28.14 -15.13 23.00
CA ASN A 256 27.04 -14.27 23.38
C ASN A 256 27.27 -12.86 22.80
N ILE A 257 26.24 -12.30 22.14
CA ILE A 257 26.01 -10.85 22.16
C ILE A 257 24.73 -10.63 22.98
N CYS A 258 24.92 -9.96 24.10
CA CYS A 258 23.88 -9.54 25.02
C CYS A 258 23.16 -8.34 24.40
N SER A 259 21.88 -8.47 24.05
CA SER A 259 21.01 -7.32 23.77
C SER A 259 20.19 -7.01 25.01
N SER A 260 20.60 -5.98 25.74
CA SER A 260 19.81 -5.36 26.79
C SER A 260 18.62 -4.60 26.18
N THR A 261 17.47 -4.78 26.82
CA THR A 261 16.16 -4.21 26.53
C THR A 261 16.11 -2.69 26.46
N THR A 262 15.50 -2.18 25.39
CA THR A 262 14.60 -1.01 25.44
C THR A 262 13.33 -1.40 24.66
N GLY A 263 12.16 -0.97 25.11
CA GLY A 263 10.84 -1.47 24.69
C GLY A 263 10.51 -1.31 23.19
N PRO A 264 9.29 -1.69 22.76
CA PRO A 264 8.91 -1.65 21.36
C PRO A 264 8.73 -0.19 20.93
N HIS A 265 9.80 0.46 20.49
CA HIS A 265 9.69 1.68 19.71
C HIS A 265 9.30 1.27 18.27
N PRO A 266 8.22 1.85 17.70
CA PRO A 266 7.86 1.57 16.31
C PRO A 266 9.02 1.95 15.38
N SER A 267 9.31 1.11 14.39
CA SER A 267 10.32 1.39 13.37
C SER A 267 9.86 2.55 12.48
N VAL A 268 10.76 3.49 12.18
CA VAL A 268 10.46 4.76 11.50
C VAL A 268 11.36 4.96 10.29
N VAL A 269 10.82 5.51 9.20
CA VAL A 269 11.57 5.95 8.00
C VAL A 269 11.42 7.44 7.75
N THR A 270 12.44 8.05 7.17
CA THR A 270 12.45 9.45 6.72
C THR A 270 12.51 9.53 5.20
N THR A 271 11.58 10.27 4.59
CA THR A 271 11.59 10.57 3.15
C THR A 271 11.67 12.07 2.90
N THR A 272 12.41 12.46 1.85
CA THR A 272 12.50 13.86 1.39
C THR A 272 11.40 14.13 0.37
N MET A 273 10.67 15.22 0.51
CA MET A 273 9.67 15.60 -0.49
C MET A 273 10.35 16.06 -1.79
N ALA A 274 9.94 15.49 -2.93
CA ALA A 274 10.35 15.96 -4.24
C ALA A 274 9.71 17.31 -4.52
N THR A 275 10.51 18.39 -4.46
CA THR A 275 10.09 19.69 -4.98
C THR A 275 10.12 19.64 -6.51
N GLY A 276 9.00 19.26 -7.13
CA GLY A 276 8.55 19.70 -8.48
C GLY A 276 9.51 19.69 -9.68
N THR A 277 10.71 19.13 -9.61
CA THR A 277 11.67 19.08 -10.72
C THR A 277 12.54 17.84 -10.62
N THR A 278 12.12 16.77 -11.27
CA THR A 278 13.02 15.68 -11.70
C THR A 278 12.90 15.51 -13.21
N ASN A 279 13.91 16.04 -13.91
CA ASN A 279 14.23 15.60 -15.25
C ASN A 279 14.73 14.16 -15.15
N HIS A 280 13.98 13.21 -15.68
CA HIS A 280 14.51 11.97 -16.24
C HIS A 280 13.52 11.46 -17.28
N ASN A 281 13.96 11.53 -18.54
CA ASN A 281 13.92 10.35 -19.39
C ASN A 281 15.07 9.48 -18.88
N ASP A 282 14.78 8.26 -18.48
CA ASP A 282 15.61 7.06 -18.68
C ASP A 282 15.14 5.95 -17.75
N ASN A 283 14.98 4.77 -18.33
CA ASN A 283 14.99 3.48 -17.66
C ASN A 283 16.15 3.43 -16.66
N GLN A 284 15.86 3.40 -15.36
CA GLN A 284 16.76 2.86 -14.37
C GLN A 284 16.00 2.47 -13.10
N HIS A 285 16.07 1.18 -12.77
CA HIS A 285 15.78 0.65 -11.44
C HIS A 285 16.35 1.56 -10.35
N ILE A 286 15.51 2.10 -9.48
CA ILE A 286 15.95 2.63 -8.20
C ILE A 286 15.99 1.45 -7.22
N SER A 287 16.98 0.58 -7.38
CA SER A 287 17.44 -0.27 -6.28
C SER A 287 18.28 0.60 -5.34
N GLY A 288 17.73 1.03 -4.20
CA GLY A 288 18.51 1.80 -3.25
C GLY A 288 17.69 2.50 -2.18
N ASN A 289 17.32 1.75 -1.15
CA ASN A 289 16.84 2.32 0.11
C ASN A 289 18.04 2.93 0.86
N ASP A 290 18.39 4.19 0.57
CA ASP A 290 19.54 4.88 1.15
C ASP A 290 19.27 5.22 2.63
N ARG A 291 19.59 4.28 3.53
CA ARG A 291 19.49 4.44 4.99
C ARG A 291 20.48 5.50 5.49
N ARG A 292 20.08 6.77 5.50
CA ARG A 292 20.84 7.83 6.18
C ARG A 292 20.24 8.14 7.54
N GLN A 293 20.96 7.82 8.61
CA GLN A 293 20.74 8.42 9.92
C GLN A 293 21.15 9.90 9.86
N THR A 294 20.18 10.79 9.64
CA THR A 294 20.40 12.23 9.74
C THR A 294 19.92 12.74 11.10
N ASN A 295 20.81 13.32 11.90
CA ASN A 295 20.44 14.03 13.12
C ASN A 295 19.52 15.20 12.79
N CYS A 296 18.23 15.04 13.10
CA CYS A 296 17.19 16.04 12.89
C CYS A 296 17.01 16.89 14.14
N THR A 297 17.39 18.17 14.10
CA THR A 297 17.34 19.08 15.26
C THR A 297 15.98 19.76 15.47
N ASN A 298 15.05 19.66 14.52
CA ASN A 298 13.74 20.34 14.55
C ASN A 298 12.61 19.40 14.10
N VAL A 299 12.36 18.35 14.88
CA VAL A 299 11.26 17.41 14.65
C VAL A 299 9.99 17.96 15.31
N ARG A 300 8.92 18.17 14.53
CA ARG A 300 7.58 18.45 15.07
C ARG A 300 6.75 17.16 15.07
N ILE A 301 6.60 16.55 16.25
CA ILE A 301 5.68 15.44 16.50
C ILE A 301 4.57 15.97 17.42
N PRO A 302 3.33 16.12 16.94
CA PRO A 302 2.16 16.32 17.78
C PRO A 302 1.95 15.06 18.63
N ASN A 303 1.87 15.23 19.94
CA ASN A 303 1.53 14.19 20.94
C ASN A 303 2.63 13.20 21.38
N LEU A 304 3.84 13.69 21.66
CA LEU A 304 4.64 13.09 22.74
C LEU A 304 4.38 13.91 24.01
N VAL A 305 3.63 13.33 24.94
CA VAL A 305 3.52 13.82 26.32
C VAL A 305 4.95 13.94 26.86
N GLN A 306 5.42 15.18 27.08
CA GLN A 306 6.60 15.40 27.89
C GLN A 306 6.28 14.92 29.30
N THR A 307 6.74 13.73 29.66
CA THR A 307 6.88 13.37 31.07
C THR A 307 7.99 14.25 31.62
N ASN A 308 7.62 15.41 32.14
CA ASN A 308 8.51 16.26 32.94
C ASN A 308 8.87 15.48 34.21
N GLY A 309 10.00 14.78 34.17
CA GLY A 309 10.68 14.33 35.38
C GLY A 309 11.08 15.55 36.20
N SER A 310 10.33 15.79 37.27
CA SER A 310 10.63 16.81 38.27
C SER A 310 11.38 16.14 39.41
N SER A 311 12.48 16.78 39.81
CA SER A 311 13.34 16.55 41.00
C SER A 311 14.47 15.54 40.84
#